data_AF-A0A383E6Q8-F1
#
_entry.id   AF-A0A383E6Q8-F1
#
_cell.length_a   1.000
_cell.length_b   1.000
_cell.length_c   1.000
_cell.angle_alpha   90.00
_cell.angle_beta   90.00
_cell.angle_gamma   90.00
#
_symmetry.space_group_name_H-M   'P 1'
#
loop_
_entity.id
_entity.type
_entity.pdbx_description
1 polymer ?
#
loop_
_entity_poly.entity_id
_entity_poly.type
_entity_poly.pdbx_seq_one_letter_code
_entity_poly.pdbx_strand_id
1 'polypeptide(L)'
;MSRMPSLTRGELSLKEQGIFDDIAAKRGSVYGPFPVLLNSPKVAGLTAKLGEYLRFESSLDPAILQLVTLTVAREWDCQCQWTDHEPQALKTGVSKATIDALKDR
;
A
#
# COMPACT_ATOMS: atom_id res chain seq x y z
N MET A 1 -11.94 8.48 -11.42
CA MET A 1 -11.64 9.57 -10.47
C MET A 1 -12.07 9.15 -9.06
N SER A 2 -11.39 9.63 -8.02
CA SER A 2 -11.77 9.32 -6.62
C SER A 2 -13.16 9.88 -6.30
N ARG A 3 -13.98 9.12 -5.57
CA ARG A 3 -15.32 9.55 -5.12
C ARG A 3 -15.27 10.44 -3.87
N MET A 4 -14.14 10.44 -3.16
CA MET A 4 -13.89 11.25 -1.97
C MET A 4 -12.72 12.20 -2.23
N PRO A 5 -12.69 13.38 -1.58
CA PRO A 5 -11.59 14.33 -1.74
C PRO A 5 -10.28 13.73 -1.21
N SER A 6 -9.19 14.05 -1.88
CA SER A 6 -7.84 13.76 -1.39
C SER A 6 -7.40 14.93 -0.52
N LEU A 7 -7.10 14.67 0.76
CA LEU A 7 -6.68 15.71 1.69
C LEU A 7 -5.16 15.86 1.73
N THR A 8 -4.72 17.11 1.82
CA THR A 8 -3.35 17.53 2.09
C THR A 8 -3.19 17.83 3.58
N ARG A 9 -1.93 17.95 4.03
CA ARG A 9 -1.60 18.27 5.43
C ARG A 9 -2.30 19.55 5.93
N GLY A 10 -2.39 20.58 5.10
CA GLY A 10 -2.95 21.89 5.47
C GLY A 10 -4.47 21.88 5.66
N GLU A 11 -5.17 20.88 5.11
CA GLU A 11 -6.62 20.72 5.23
C GLU A 11 -7.02 19.95 6.49
N LEU A 12 -6.05 19.39 7.23
CA LEU A 12 -6.25 18.70 8.50
C LEU A 12 -6.17 19.67 9.67
N SER A 13 -6.90 19.34 10.75
CA SER A 13 -6.75 20.06 12.01
C SER A 13 -5.32 19.94 12.54
N LEU A 14 -4.86 20.94 13.32
CA LEU A 14 -3.52 20.93 13.90
C LEU A 14 -3.21 19.66 14.71
N LYS A 15 -4.23 19.08 15.37
CA LYS A 15 -4.09 17.84 16.16
C LYS A 15 -3.91 16.59 15.29
N GLU A 16 -4.38 16.62 14.04
CA GLU A 16 -4.36 15.47 13.12
C GLU A 16 -3.21 15.54 12.11
N GLN A 17 -2.57 16.70 11.96
CA GLN A 17 -1.39 16.86 11.10
C GLN A 17 -0.25 15.91 11.51
N GLY A 18 -0.11 15.58 12.80
CA GLY A 18 0.87 14.59 13.24
C GLY A 18 0.66 13.21 12.62
N ILE A 19 -0.58 12.80 12.34
CA ILE A 19 -0.86 11.52 11.67
C ILE A 19 -0.40 11.58 10.21
N PHE A 20 -0.62 12.70 9.52
CA PHE A 20 -0.10 12.90 8.16
C PHE A 20 1.43 12.77 8.16
N ASP A 21 2.09 13.43 9.10
CA ASP A 21 3.55 13.47 9.20
C ASP A 21 4.12 12.08 9.50
N ASP A 22 3.50 11.31 10.41
CA ASP A 22 3.89 9.92 10.70
C ASP A 22 3.79 9.02 9.45
N ILE A 23 2.68 9.14 8.69
CA ILE A 23 2.49 8.38 7.45
C ILE A 23 3.60 8.72 6.45
N ALA A 24 3.90 10.01 6.28
CA ALA A 24 4.94 10.46 5.36
C ALA A 24 6.33 9.99 5.79
N ALA A 25 6.66 10.06 7.08
CA ALA A 25 7.97 9.67 7.60
C ALA A 25 8.32 8.21 7.31
N LYS A 26 7.35 7.30 7.38
CA LYS A 26 7.57 5.86 7.15
C LYS A 26 7.50 5.44 5.68
N ARG A 27 6.79 6.22 4.85
CA ARG A 27 6.50 5.87 3.45
C ARG A 27 7.16 6.82 2.44
N GLY A 28 7.94 7.80 2.91
CA GLY A 28 8.54 8.88 2.12
C GLY A 28 7.57 9.98 1.74
N SER A 29 6.28 9.68 1.56
CA SER A 29 5.21 10.66 1.31
C SER A 29 3.83 10.08 1.63
N VAL A 30 2.82 10.95 1.66
CA VAL A 30 1.41 10.53 1.70
C VAL A 30 0.91 10.30 0.28
N TYR A 31 0.87 9.05 -0.16
CA TYR A 31 0.44 8.64 -1.50
C TYR A 31 -0.51 7.45 -1.47
N GLY A 32 -0.99 7.03 -2.65
CA GLY A 32 -1.88 5.88 -2.79
C GLY A 32 -3.22 6.12 -2.09
N PRO A 33 -3.68 5.22 -1.20
CA PRO A 33 -4.99 5.37 -0.56
C PRO A 33 -5.00 6.43 0.55
N PHE A 34 -3.84 6.85 1.07
CA PHE A 34 -3.77 7.66 2.29
C PHE A 34 -4.39 9.06 2.16
N PRO A 35 -4.20 9.84 1.07
CA PRO A 35 -4.88 11.12 0.91
C PRO A 35 -6.41 11.03 1.03
N VAL A 36 -7.00 9.91 0.58
CA VAL A 36 -8.44 9.67 0.68
C VAL A 36 -8.83 9.14 2.05
N LEU A 37 -8.03 8.24 2.65
CA LEU A 37 -8.26 7.73 4.01
C LEU A 37 -8.20 8.84 5.06
N LEU A 38 -7.48 9.93 4.80
CA LEU A 38 -7.38 11.08 5.70
C LEU A 38 -8.70 11.83 5.91
N ASN A 39 -9.76 11.55 5.14
CA ASN A 39 -11.12 11.94 5.53
C ASN A 39 -11.54 11.31 6.88
N SER A 40 -10.82 10.28 7.35
CA SER A 40 -10.83 9.78 8.72
C SER A 40 -9.38 9.60 9.21
N PRO A 41 -8.75 10.63 9.80
CA PRO A 41 -7.33 10.58 10.17
C PRO A 41 -6.98 9.41 11.10
N LYS A 42 -7.86 9.09 12.04
CA LYS A 42 -7.68 7.92 12.93
C LYS A 42 -7.59 6.60 12.13
N VAL A 43 -8.45 6.42 11.13
CA VAL A 43 -8.42 5.23 10.26
C VAL A 43 -7.14 5.23 9.43
N ALA A 44 -6.79 6.36 8.81
CA ALA A 44 -5.55 6.48 8.03
C ALA A 44 -4.31 6.07 8.84
N GLY A 45 -4.18 6.56 10.08
CA GLY A 45 -3.07 6.22 10.96
C GLY A 45 -3.03 4.73 11.35
N LEU A 46 -4.18 4.13 11.67
CA LEU A 46 -4.26 2.70 12.00
C LEU A 46 -3.92 1.81 10.80
N THR A 47 -4.44 2.15 9.62
CA THR A 47 -4.12 1.46 8.36
C THR A 47 -2.64 1.58 8.02
N ALA A 48 -2.03 2.76 8.26
CA ALA A 48 -0.62 2.98 8.00
C ALA A 48 0.27 2.10 8.85
N LYS A 49 -0.03 2.01 10.16
CA LYS A 49 0.69 1.17 11.13
C LYS A 49 0.56 -0.32 10.82
N LEU A 50 -0.66 -0.79 10.53
CA LEU A 50 -0.86 -2.18 10.11
C LEU A 50 -0.05 -2.50 8.86
N GLY A 51 -0.13 -1.63 7.85
CA GLY A 51 0.59 -1.81 6.60
C GLY A 51 2.10 -1.54 6.68
N GLU A 52 2.61 -0.97 7.78
CA GLU A 52 4.04 -0.84 8.08
C GLU A 52 4.54 -2.17 8.65
N TYR A 53 3.87 -2.67 9.69
CA TYR A 53 4.18 -3.96 10.30
C TYR A 53 4.21 -5.08 9.25
N LEU A 54 3.14 -5.22 8.47
CA LEU A 54 3.04 -6.31 7.48
C LEU A 54 4.11 -6.25 6.38
N ARG A 55 4.64 -5.07 6.04
CA ARG A 55 5.57 -4.91 4.92
C ARG A 55 7.04 -4.86 5.33
N PHE A 56 7.33 -4.28 6.49
CA PHE A 56 8.69 -3.93 6.88
C PHE A 56 9.14 -4.61 8.17
N GLU A 57 8.21 -5.06 9.01
CA GLU A 57 8.51 -5.68 10.31
C GLU A 57 8.09 -7.16 10.38
N SER A 58 7.39 -7.65 9.35
CA SER A 58 6.99 -9.05 9.23
C SER A 58 8.21 -9.96 9.11
N SER A 59 8.12 -11.16 9.68
CA SER A 59 9.12 -12.22 9.53
C SER A 59 9.00 -12.99 8.21
N LEU A 60 8.01 -12.68 7.38
CA LEU A 60 7.82 -13.33 6.08
C LEU A 60 8.91 -12.90 5.09
N ASP A 61 9.34 -13.86 4.27
CA ASP A 61 10.26 -13.58 3.18
C ASP A 61 9.65 -12.54 2.21
N PRO A 62 10.42 -11.54 1.74
CA PRO A 62 9.93 -10.54 0.80
C PRO A 62 9.32 -11.12 -0.48
N ALA A 63 9.81 -12.25 -0.99
CA ALA A 63 9.23 -12.94 -2.14
C ALA A 63 7.84 -13.49 -1.83
N ILE A 64 7.64 -14.02 -0.62
CA ILE A 64 6.32 -14.49 -0.16
C ILE A 64 5.36 -13.31 -0.03
N LEU A 65 5.80 -12.19 0.56
CA LEU A 65 4.96 -10.99 0.67
C LEU A 65 4.50 -10.47 -0.70
N GLN A 66 5.38 -10.45 -1.69
CA GLN A 66 5.04 -10.01 -3.05
C GLN A 66 4.10 -11.00 -3.75
N LEU A 67 4.32 -12.32 -3.58
CA LEU A 67 3.41 -13.35 -4.11
C LEU A 67 2.00 -13.24 -3.53
N VAL A 68 1.88 -13.08 -2.21
CA VAL A 68 0.58 -12.86 -1.56
C VAL A 68 -0.07 -11.60 -2.10
N THR A 69 0.69 -10.51 -2.25
CA THR A 69 0.17 -9.25 -2.77
C THR A 69 -0.34 -9.38 -4.21
N LEU A 70 0.42 -10.02 -5.10
CA LEU A 70 -0.01 -10.26 -6.48
C LEU A 70 -1.22 -11.20 -6.57
N THR A 71 -1.27 -12.23 -5.71
CA THR A 71 -2.41 -13.14 -5.65
C THR A 71 -3.69 -12.40 -5.28
N VAL A 72 -3.64 -11.55 -4.24
CA VAL A 72 -4.77 -10.71 -3.85
C VAL A 72 -5.10 -9.68 -4.93
N ALA A 73 -4.08 -9.06 -5.55
CA ALA A 73 -4.31 -8.11 -6.64
C ALA A 73 -5.04 -8.77 -7.82
N ARG A 74 -4.70 -10.02 -8.19
CA ARG A 74 -5.42 -10.75 -9.23
C ARG A 74 -6.85 -11.11 -8.80
N GLU A 75 -7.02 -11.65 -7.60
CA GLU A 75 -8.34 -12.08 -7.09
C GLU A 75 -9.37 -10.95 -7.13
N TRP A 76 -8.93 -9.71 -6.93
CA TRP A 76 -9.78 -8.52 -6.93
C TRP A 76 -9.70 -7.68 -8.20
N ASP A 77 -9.03 -8.16 -9.25
CA ASP A 77 -8.73 -7.41 -10.49
C ASP A 77 -8.17 -5.99 -10.22
N CYS A 78 -7.32 -5.89 -9.21
CA CYS A 78 -6.77 -4.63 -8.72
C CYS A 78 -5.53 -4.21 -9.53
N GLN A 79 -5.77 -3.66 -10.72
CA GLN A 79 -4.70 -3.29 -11.67
C GLN A 79 -3.63 -2.37 -11.06
N CYS A 80 -4.02 -1.42 -10.20
CA CYS A 80 -3.06 -0.51 -9.58
C CYS A 80 -2.08 -1.25 -8.65
N GLN A 81 -2.55 -2.25 -7.90
CA GLN A 81 -1.69 -3.07 -7.05
C GLN A 81 -0.82 -3.99 -7.91
N TRP A 82 -1.38 -4.60 -8.97
CA TRP A 82 -0.60 -5.45 -9.88
C TRP A 82 0.56 -4.68 -10.50
N THR A 83 0.29 -3.50 -11.08
CA THR A 83 1.30 -2.68 -11.75
C THR A 83 2.40 -2.22 -10.80
N ASP A 84 2.07 -1.91 -9.53
CA ASP A 84 3.08 -1.51 -8.54
C ASP A 84 3.93 -2.69 -8.06
N HIS A 85 3.31 -3.87 -7.88
CA HIS A 85 3.93 -5.00 -7.21
C HIS A 85 4.60 -6.01 -8.16
N GLU A 86 4.23 -6.10 -9.43
CA GLU A 86 4.87 -7.02 -10.39
C GLU A 86 6.40 -6.76 -10.52
N PRO A 87 6.87 -5.51 -10.69
CA PRO A 87 8.30 -5.22 -10.70
C PRO A 87 8.99 -5.52 -9.37
N GLN A 88 8.27 -5.38 -8.24
CA GLN A 88 8.81 -5.67 -6.91
C GLN A 88 8.97 -7.17 -6.68
N ALA A 89 8.00 -7.98 -7.11
CA ALA A 89 8.04 -9.43 -7.06
C ALA A 89 9.25 -9.99 -7.84
N LEU A 90 9.51 -9.46 -9.04
CA LEU A 90 10.70 -9.83 -9.81
C LEU A 90 12.00 -9.48 -9.06
N LYS A 91 12.06 -8.31 -8.42
CA LYS A 91 13.23 -7.87 -7.65
C LYS A 91 13.48 -8.71 -6.40
N THR A 92 12.43 -9.27 -5.79
CA THR A 92 12.55 -10.18 -4.64
C THR A 92 12.84 -11.63 -5.05
N GLY A 93 12.94 -11.93 -6.34
CA GLY A 93 13.33 -13.25 -6.86
C GLY A 93 12.17 -14.16 -7.24
N VAL A 94 10.93 -13.65 -7.25
CA VAL A 94 9.78 -14.41 -7.76
C VAL A 94 9.98 -14.63 -9.26
N SER A 95 9.84 -15.87 -9.72
CA SER A 95 10.05 -16.19 -11.13
C SER A 95 8.96 -15.55 -12.01
N LYS A 96 9.35 -15.10 -13.21
CA LYS A 96 8.41 -14.57 -14.20
C LYS A 96 7.30 -15.58 -14.53
N ALA A 97 7.63 -16.87 -14.63
CA ALA A 97 6.68 -17.94 -14.87
C ALA A 97 5.61 -18.03 -13.76
N THR A 98 5.99 -17.85 -12.50
CA THR A 98 5.04 -17.83 -11.37
C THR A 98 4.12 -16.61 -11.43
N ILE A 99 4.66 -15.44 -11.77
CA ILE A 99 3.87 -14.21 -11.92
C ILE A 99 2.88 -14.35 -13.08
N ASP A 100 3.32 -14.91 -14.21
CA ASP A 100 2.46 -15.13 -15.38
C ASP A 100 1.35 -16.13 -15.08
N ALA A 101 1.64 -17.21 -14.35
CA ALA A 101 0.63 -18.17 -13.92
C ALA A 101 -0.45 -17.54 -13.03
N LEU A 102 -0.12 -16.52 -12.24
CA LEU A 102 -1.11 -15.74 -11.48
C LEU A 102 -1.93 -14.83 -12.41
N LYS A 103 -1.31 -14.26 -13.44
CA LYS A 103 -1.94 -13.31 -14.36
C LYS A 103 -3.02 -13.94 -15.23
N ASP A 104 -2.81 -15.18 -15.65
CA ASP A 104 -3.66 -15.87 -16.62
C ASP A 104 -4.87 -16.58 -15.98
N ARG A 105 -5.11 -16.38 -14.68
CA ARG A 105 -6.27 -16.92 -13.96
C ARG A 105 -7.58 -16.32 -14.43
#